data_AF-A0A7C7NXB8-F1
#
_entry.id   AF-A0A7C7NXB8-F1
#
_cell.length_a   1.000
_cell.length_b   1.000
_cell.length_c   1.000
_cell.angle_alpha   90.00
_cell.angle_beta   90.00
_cell.angle_gamma   90.00
#
_symmetry.space_group_name_H-M   'P 1'
#
loop_
_entity.id
_entity.type
_entity.pdbx_description
1 polymer ?
#
loop_
_entity_poly.entity_id
_entity_poly.type
_entity_poly.pdbx_seq_one_letter_code
_entity_poly.pdbx_strand_id
1 'polypeptide(L)'
;MSQSIESHKDISQRLQQLLGAEARGGWICFMQTVEKELPFLMQRGRPNKHHIEASIIGEKGCTSWKDYLKTELKWKYATWKNWKKAYQLSKEYSYIKDYGLEVSELLRVSNKSINFPSSYVDYQEYVEKLEQEKSISLSKTKQSLMEENKKLKEHLLLLQKKNIELSSELIGYTKVQNNATSQVKDLSKTLPIKSYPIADYWLAEVIRTLRLEYEIVVKKFHEKSQEASTLRREKAEVITRCELIKQRLSKTLAIPTADIERYIESECIGISG
;
A
#
# COMPACT_ATOMS: atom_id res chain seq x y z
N MET A 1 16.08 2.96 58.65
CA MET A 1 16.23 2.57 57.22
C MET A 1 14.97 1.90 56.64
N SER A 2 13.99 1.48 57.45
CA SER A 2 12.79 0.79 56.97
C SER A 2 11.69 1.68 56.38
N GLN A 3 11.62 2.97 56.73
CA GLN A 3 10.56 3.88 56.25
C GLN A 3 10.67 4.28 54.76
N SER A 4 11.87 4.27 54.17
CA SER A 4 12.07 4.69 52.77
C SER A 4 11.68 3.60 51.76
N ILE A 5 11.92 2.33 52.11
CA ILE A 5 11.67 1.19 51.21
C ILE A 5 10.16 0.95 51.03
N GLU A 6 9.38 1.26 52.07
CA GLU A 6 7.93 1.09 52.07
C GLU A 6 7.22 2.17 51.24
N SER A 7 7.73 3.41 51.22
CA SER A 7 7.17 4.49 50.38
C SER A 7 7.43 4.28 48.89
N HIS A 8 8.55 3.68 48.50
CA HIS A 8 8.87 3.46 47.09
C HIS A 8 8.11 2.27 46.48
N LYS A 9 7.86 1.19 47.23
CA LYS A 9 7.04 0.07 46.75
C LYS A 9 5.60 0.50 46.40
N ASP A 10 5.06 1.45 47.15
CA ASP A 10 3.74 2.07 46.92
C ASP A 10 3.70 2.85 45.60
N ILE A 11 4.76 3.60 45.26
CA ILE A 11 4.84 4.39 44.02
C ILE A 11 4.84 3.50 42.77
N SER A 12 5.60 2.39 42.74
CA SER A 12 5.60 1.47 41.58
C SER A 12 4.21 0.91 41.31
N GLN A 13 3.51 0.47 42.36
CA GLN A 13 2.16 -0.09 42.26
C GLN A 13 1.16 0.97 41.79
N ARG A 14 1.25 2.18 42.34
CA ARG A 14 0.42 3.32 41.92
C ARG A 14 0.60 3.65 40.44
N LEU A 15 1.85 3.68 39.94
CA LEU A 15 2.12 3.94 38.53
C LEU A 15 1.55 2.82 37.63
N GLN A 16 1.64 1.56 38.04
CA GLN A 16 1.04 0.44 37.30
C GLN A 16 -0.49 0.52 37.27
N GLN A 17 -1.13 0.85 38.40
CA GLN A 17 -2.59 1.02 38.46
C GLN A 17 -3.07 2.13 37.55
N LEU A 18 -2.37 3.27 37.52
CA LEU A 18 -2.71 4.40 36.65
C LEU A 18 -2.56 4.08 35.15
N LEU A 19 -1.64 3.18 34.78
CA LEU A 19 -1.51 2.70 33.40
C LEU A 19 -2.62 1.72 33.00
N GLY A 20 -3.19 1.00 33.96
CA GLY A 20 -4.29 0.05 33.75
C GLY A 20 -5.69 0.64 33.89
N ALA A 21 -5.81 1.91 34.30
CA ALA A 21 -7.10 2.57 34.43
C ALA A 21 -7.62 3.02 33.06
N GLU A 22 -8.77 2.50 32.63
CA GLU A 22 -9.45 2.87 31.37
C GLU A 22 -10.17 4.24 31.44
N ALA A 23 -9.81 5.09 32.42
CA ALA A 23 -10.44 6.39 32.59
C ALA A 23 -9.94 7.39 31.54
N ARG A 24 -10.89 8.10 30.90
CA ARG A 24 -10.59 9.27 30.04
C ARG A 24 -9.76 10.28 30.84
N GLY A 25 -8.61 10.70 30.31
CA GLY A 25 -7.68 11.57 31.03
C GLY A 25 -6.80 10.88 32.10
N GLY A 26 -6.85 9.56 32.26
CA GLY A 26 -5.99 8.80 33.20
C GLY A 26 -4.49 9.01 32.94
N TRP A 27 -4.13 9.33 31.70
CA TRP A 27 -2.78 9.71 31.31
C TRP A 27 -2.29 10.97 32.06
N ILE A 28 -3.16 11.93 32.36
CA ILE A 28 -2.82 13.15 33.10
C ILE A 28 -2.46 12.78 34.54
N CYS A 29 -3.25 11.92 35.19
CA CYS A 29 -2.99 11.48 36.56
C CYS A 29 -1.67 10.70 36.67
N PHE A 30 -1.37 9.84 35.69
CA PHE A 30 -0.06 9.20 35.58
C PHE A 30 1.06 10.24 35.48
N MET A 31 0.94 11.21 34.57
CA MET A 31 1.98 12.21 34.33
C MET A 31 2.18 13.15 35.52
N GLN A 32 1.12 13.53 36.23
CA GLN A 32 1.18 14.29 37.48
C GLN A 32 1.90 13.50 38.58
N THR A 33 1.62 12.20 38.69
CA THR A 33 2.29 11.33 39.66
C THR A 33 3.78 11.22 39.35
N VAL A 34 4.15 11.03 38.07
CA VAL A 34 5.56 11.01 37.66
C VAL A 34 6.25 12.36 37.89
N GLU A 35 5.59 13.48 37.61
CA GLU A 35 6.18 14.81 37.87
C GLU A 35 6.41 15.06 39.36
N LYS A 36 5.49 14.61 40.21
CA LYS A 36 5.59 14.74 41.67
C LYS A 36 6.70 13.87 42.25
N GLU A 37 6.71 12.59 41.93
CA GLU A 37 7.60 11.60 42.55
C GLU A 37 8.97 11.51 41.84
N LEU A 38 9.03 11.84 40.55
CA LEU A 38 10.22 11.76 39.71
C LEU A 38 10.41 13.05 38.86
N PRO A 39 10.52 14.24 39.49
CA PRO A 39 10.53 15.53 38.78
C PRO A 39 11.68 15.66 37.78
N PHE A 40 12.82 14.99 38.05
CA PHE A 40 13.98 14.99 37.15
C PHE A 40 13.67 14.36 35.78
N LEU A 41 12.60 13.56 35.64
CA LEU A 41 12.17 13.01 34.34
C LEU A 41 11.48 14.05 33.46
N MET A 42 10.97 15.15 34.02
CA MET A 42 10.29 16.22 33.27
C MET A 42 11.26 17.28 32.74
N GLN A 43 12.47 17.34 33.29
CA GLN A 43 13.52 18.26 32.84
C GLN A 43 13.94 17.99 31.38
N ARG A 44 14.54 19.01 30.75
CA ARG A 44 15.17 18.88 29.43
C ARG A 44 16.47 18.08 29.56
N GLY A 45 16.71 17.18 28.62
CA GLY A 45 17.92 16.34 28.58
C GLY A 45 17.74 14.96 29.20
N ARG A 46 18.87 14.23 29.29
CA ARG A 46 18.91 12.89 29.88
C ARG A 46 18.94 12.99 31.41
N PRO A 47 18.16 12.17 32.14
CA PRO A 47 18.28 12.07 33.59
C PRO A 47 19.72 11.80 34.05
N ASN A 48 20.17 12.53 35.06
CA ASN A 48 21.46 12.30 35.70
C ASN A 48 21.49 10.92 36.36
N LYS A 49 22.61 10.20 36.27
CA LYS A 49 22.84 8.90 36.90
C LYS A 49 22.55 8.94 38.40
N HIS A 50 22.97 10.02 39.08
CA HIS A 50 22.74 10.18 40.51
C HIS A 50 21.25 10.24 40.88
N HIS A 51 20.43 10.94 40.07
CA HIS A 51 18.98 10.99 40.28
C HIS A 51 18.32 9.63 40.04
N ILE A 52 18.83 8.83 39.09
CA ILE A 52 18.34 7.48 38.83
C ILE A 52 18.65 6.57 40.02
N GLU A 53 19.91 6.56 40.48
CA GLU A 53 20.38 5.75 41.62
C GLU A 53 19.63 6.08 42.92
N ALA A 54 19.32 7.37 43.16
CA ALA A 54 18.59 7.83 44.34
C ALA A 54 17.05 7.73 44.22
N SER A 55 16.52 7.08 43.18
CA SER A 55 15.08 6.98 42.94
C SER A 55 14.59 5.52 42.94
N ILE A 56 13.27 5.34 42.89
CA ILE A 56 12.61 4.04 42.68
C ILE A 56 13.16 3.25 41.47
N ILE A 57 13.72 3.96 40.49
CA ILE A 57 14.33 3.34 39.30
C ILE A 57 15.59 2.57 39.71
N GLY A 58 16.47 3.19 40.49
CA GLY A 58 17.71 2.59 40.99
C GLY A 58 17.46 1.46 41.98
N GLU A 59 16.45 1.58 42.84
CA GLU A 59 16.07 0.53 43.80
C GLU A 59 15.64 -0.78 43.13
N LYS A 60 15.04 -0.69 41.94
CA LYS A 60 14.68 -1.84 41.11
C LYS A 60 15.84 -2.38 40.27
N GLY A 61 17.05 -1.87 40.48
CA GLY A 61 18.24 -2.24 39.70
C GLY A 61 18.23 -1.72 38.26
N CYS A 62 17.31 -0.82 37.91
CA CYS A 62 17.22 -0.26 36.57
C CYS A 62 18.23 0.89 36.40
N THR A 63 18.93 0.90 35.27
CA THR A 63 19.95 1.94 34.99
C THR A 63 19.40 3.14 34.22
N SER A 64 18.13 3.08 33.80
CA SER A 64 17.46 4.16 33.08
C SER A 64 15.94 4.09 33.21
N TRP A 65 15.28 5.22 32.98
CA TRP A 65 13.81 5.26 32.90
C TRP A 65 13.25 4.35 31.81
N LYS A 66 13.93 4.26 30.66
CA LYS A 66 13.53 3.38 29.56
C LYS A 66 13.53 1.91 30.00
N ASP A 67 14.53 1.53 30.80
CA ASP A 67 14.67 0.18 31.34
C ASP A 67 13.54 -0.12 32.32
N TYR A 68 13.34 0.76 33.30
CA TYR A 68 12.25 0.65 34.29
C TYR A 68 10.85 0.58 33.67
N LEU A 69 10.57 1.40 32.66
CA LEU A 69 9.31 1.33 31.92
C LEU A 69 9.10 -0.06 31.31
N LYS A 70 10.16 -0.68 30.78
CA LYS A 70 10.09 -1.98 30.10
C LYS A 70 9.97 -3.13 31.09
N THR A 71 10.78 -3.14 32.15
CA THR A 71 10.90 -4.26 33.09
C THR A 71 9.80 -4.23 34.15
N GLU A 72 9.65 -3.08 34.83
CA GLU A 72 8.74 -2.94 35.96
C GLU A 72 7.32 -2.55 35.53
N LEU A 73 7.19 -1.59 34.60
CA LEU A 73 5.87 -1.11 34.16
C LEU A 73 5.32 -1.84 32.93
N LYS A 74 6.11 -2.72 32.30
CA LYS A 74 5.76 -3.45 31.07
C LYS A 74 5.17 -2.55 29.97
N TRP A 75 5.71 -1.33 29.87
CA TRP A 75 5.15 -0.26 29.06
C TRP A 75 6.12 0.26 28.00
N LYS A 76 5.57 0.75 26.88
CA LYS A 76 6.34 1.16 25.71
C LYS A 76 6.94 2.55 25.92
N TYR A 77 8.26 2.68 25.78
CA TYR A 77 8.96 3.96 25.85
C TYR A 77 8.47 5.00 24.82
N ALA A 78 8.01 4.56 23.65
CA ALA A 78 7.42 5.44 22.65
C ALA A 78 6.15 6.13 23.17
N THR A 79 5.30 5.40 23.90
CA THR A 79 4.08 5.93 24.52
C THR A 79 4.43 6.97 25.59
N TRP A 80 5.43 6.70 26.42
CA TRP A 80 5.95 7.68 27.39
C TRP A 80 6.36 9.00 26.73
N LYS A 81 7.12 8.96 25.62
CA LYS A 81 7.52 10.19 24.91
C LYS A 81 6.31 11.01 24.44
N ASN A 82 5.30 10.32 23.92
CA ASN A 82 4.05 10.92 23.45
C ASN A 82 3.30 11.57 24.61
N TRP A 83 3.17 10.87 25.74
CA TRP A 83 2.54 11.38 26.95
C TRP A 83 3.31 12.56 27.55
N LYS A 84 4.65 12.51 27.57
CA LYS A 84 5.49 13.64 28.01
C LYS A 84 5.25 14.89 27.16
N LYS A 85 5.21 14.76 25.83
CA LYS A 85 4.92 15.88 24.91
C LYS A 85 3.50 16.42 25.13
N ALA A 86 2.49 15.56 25.19
CA ALA A 86 1.11 15.97 25.45
C ALA A 86 0.92 16.62 26.83
N TYR A 87 1.64 16.14 27.85
CA TYR A 87 1.58 16.71 29.19
C TYR A 87 2.18 18.11 29.24
N GLN A 88 3.29 18.35 28.54
CA GLN A 88 3.86 19.68 28.39
C GLN A 88 2.85 20.67 27.77
N LEU A 89 2.14 20.24 26.72
CA LEU A 89 1.05 21.05 26.14
C LEU A 89 -0.05 21.32 27.19
N SER A 90 -0.46 20.32 27.98
CA SER A 90 -1.48 20.50 29.02
C SER A 90 -1.07 21.45 30.16
N LYS A 91 0.23 21.76 30.29
CA LYS A 91 0.74 22.76 31.23
C LYS A 91 0.71 24.16 30.61
N GLU A 92 0.92 24.26 29.31
CA GLU A 92 0.92 25.52 28.56
C GLU A 92 -0.51 25.99 28.24
N TYR A 93 -1.42 25.05 27.98
CA TYR A 93 -2.80 25.34 27.55
C TYR A 93 -3.81 24.70 28.50
N SER A 94 -4.49 25.53 29.31
CA SER A 94 -5.41 25.07 30.36
C SER A 94 -6.60 24.27 29.82
N TYR A 95 -7.13 24.68 28.66
CA TYR A 95 -8.30 24.07 28.04
C TYR A 95 -8.13 22.58 27.73
N ILE A 96 -6.89 22.09 27.59
CA ILE A 96 -6.62 20.66 27.36
C ILE A 96 -7.18 19.78 28.49
N LYS A 97 -7.08 20.27 29.74
CA LYS A 97 -7.59 19.58 30.91
C LYS A 97 -9.10 19.75 31.03
N ASP A 98 -9.58 20.98 30.82
CA ASP A 98 -11.00 21.34 30.94
C ASP A 98 -11.89 20.52 30.01
N TYR A 99 -11.41 20.25 28.79
CA TYR A 99 -12.15 19.48 27.77
C TYR A 99 -11.73 18.00 27.67
N GLY A 100 -10.82 17.53 28.53
CA GLY A 100 -10.40 16.13 28.60
C GLY A 100 -9.89 15.59 27.26
N LEU A 101 -8.98 16.33 26.63
CA LEU A 101 -8.39 15.94 25.33
C LEU A 101 -7.42 14.77 25.50
N GLU A 102 -7.48 13.83 24.56
CA GLU A 102 -6.64 12.63 24.56
C GLU A 102 -5.28 12.89 23.91
N VAL A 103 -4.28 12.10 24.30
CA VAL A 103 -2.90 12.24 23.82
C VAL A 103 -2.82 12.17 22.29
N SER A 104 -3.57 11.26 21.66
CA SER A 104 -3.60 11.10 20.21
C SER A 104 -4.11 12.35 19.49
N GLU A 105 -5.10 13.03 20.06
CA GLU A 105 -5.72 14.23 19.51
C GLU A 105 -4.75 15.41 19.56
N LEU A 106 -4.09 15.60 20.70
CA LEU A 106 -3.07 16.65 20.90
C LEU A 106 -1.85 16.44 19.98
N LEU A 107 -1.43 15.19 19.81
CA LEU A 107 -0.30 14.87 18.94
C LEU A 107 -0.65 15.00 17.45
N ARG A 108 -1.91 14.72 17.07
CA ARG A 108 -2.41 14.96 15.71
C ARG A 108 -2.24 16.43 15.31
N VAL A 109 -2.58 17.35 16.22
CA VAL A 109 -2.46 18.80 15.99
C VAL A 109 -1.00 19.25 16.10
N SER A 110 -0.32 18.96 17.20
CA SER A 110 1.05 19.45 17.46
C SER A 110 2.13 18.97 16.48
N ASN A 111 1.88 17.89 15.74
CA ASN A 111 2.80 17.42 14.70
C ASN A 111 2.59 18.13 13.36
N LYS A 112 1.46 18.82 13.17
CA LYS A 112 1.10 19.52 11.93
C LYS A 112 1.09 21.04 12.08
N SER A 113 0.86 21.53 13.29
CA SER A 113 0.82 22.95 13.60
C SER A 113 2.22 23.49 13.86
N ILE A 114 2.57 24.63 13.25
CA ILE A 114 3.77 25.40 13.62
C ILE A 114 3.59 26.01 15.01
N ASN A 115 2.42 26.60 15.27
CA ASN A 115 2.01 27.12 16.57
C ASN A 115 0.80 26.33 17.05
N PHE A 116 0.86 25.80 18.27
CA PHE A 116 -0.26 25.06 18.84
C PHE A 116 -1.42 26.03 19.18
N PRO A 117 -2.68 25.64 18.93
CA PRO A 117 -3.84 26.53 19.14
C PRO A 117 -3.91 27.10 20.57
N SER A 118 -4.14 28.40 20.69
CA SER A 118 -4.16 29.11 21.99
C SER A 118 -5.43 28.89 22.80
N SER A 119 -6.55 28.63 22.15
CA SER A 119 -7.84 28.38 22.78
C SER A 119 -8.48 27.09 22.27
N TYR A 120 -9.52 26.62 22.97
CA TYR A 120 -10.30 25.47 22.52
C TYR A 120 -11.04 25.74 21.20
N VAL A 121 -11.48 26.98 20.97
CA VAL A 121 -12.15 27.37 19.72
C VAL A 121 -11.17 27.26 18.55
N ASP A 122 -9.98 27.85 18.68
CA ASP A 122 -8.92 27.74 17.67
C ASP A 122 -8.53 26.27 17.40
N TYR A 123 -8.53 25.45 18.46
CA TYR A 123 -8.25 24.02 18.35
C TYR A 123 -9.32 23.30 17.52
N GLN A 124 -10.60 23.58 17.77
CA GLN A 124 -11.71 22.98 17.02
C GLN A 124 -11.68 23.41 15.55
N GLU A 125 -11.48 24.69 15.27
CA GLU A 125 -11.35 25.20 13.89
C GLU A 125 -10.17 24.54 13.15
N TYR A 126 -9.03 24.38 13.83
CA TYR A 126 -7.89 23.70 13.25
C TYR A 126 -8.14 22.22 12.98
N VAL A 127 -8.82 21.53 13.90
CA VAL A 127 -9.22 20.13 13.72
C VAL A 127 -10.17 19.98 12.53
N GLU A 128 -11.17 20.86 12.42
CA GLU A 128 -12.11 20.85 11.31
C GLU A 128 -11.38 21.09 9.98
N LYS A 129 -10.46 22.05 9.95
CA LYS A 129 -9.60 22.29 8.77
C LYS A 129 -8.79 21.05 8.38
N LEU A 130 -8.19 20.35 9.35
CA LEU A 130 -7.46 19.10 9.08
C LEU A 130 -8.37 18.00 8.52
N GLU A 131 -9.63 17.96 8.93
CA GLU A 131 -10.62 16.99 8.46
C GLU A 131 -11.12 17.34 7.06
N GLN A 132 -11.34 18.62 6.77
CA GLN A 132 -11.64 19.13 5.43
C GLN A 132 -10.47 18.88 4.46
N GLU A 133 -9.23 19.16 4.86
CA GLU A 133 -8.05 18.87 4.03
C GLU A 133 -7.93 17.37 3.74
N LYS A 134 -8.20 16.52 4.74
CA LYS A 134 -8.21 15.07 4.57
C LYS A 134 -9.31 14.62 3.62
N SER A 135 -10.53 15.16 3.72
CA SER A 135 -11.65 14.79 2.85
C SER A 135 -11.40 15.23 1.40
N ILE A 136 -10.88 16.44 1.19
CA ILE A 136 -10.48 16.94 -0.14
C ILE A 136 -9.37 16.06 -0.74
N SER A 137 -8.34 15.73 0.04
CA SER A 137 -7.25 14.87 -0.40
C SER A 137 -7.76 13.48 -0.79
N LEU A 138 -8.62 12.86 0.03
CA LEU A 138 -9.22 11.55 -0.26
C LEU A 138 -10.09 11.60 -1.51
N SER A 139 -10.88 12.64 -1.70
CA SER A 139 -11.71 12.84 -2.89
C SER A 139 -10.86 12.95 -4.16
N LYS A 140 -9.81 13.77 -4.15
CA LYS A 140 -8.86 13.88 -5.26
C LYS A 140 -8.17 12.55 -5.58
N THR A 141 -7.74 11.81 -4.56
CA THR A 141 -7.14 10.48 -4.74
C THR A 141 -8.15 9.48 -5.31
N LYS A 142 -9.41 9.47 -4.82
CA LYS A 142 -10.50 8.64 -5.38
C LYS A 142 -10.68 8.93 -6.86
N GLN A 143 -10.86 10.21 -7.23
CA GLN A 143 -11.08 10.62 -8.62
C GLN A 143 -9.92 10.22 -9.54
N SER A 144 -8.68 10.46 -9.10
CA SER A 144 -7.48 10.08 -9.87
C SER A 144 -7.41 8.58 -10.12
N LEU A 145 -7.69 7.76 -9.10
CA LEU A 145 -7.67 6.30 -9.22
C LEU A 145 -8.82 5.77 -10.10
N MET A 146 -10.00 6.40 -10.05
CA MET A 146 -11.12 6.03 -10.91
C MET A 146 -10.83 6.32 -12.38
N GLU A 147 -10.27 7.49 -12.68
CA GLU A 147 -9.89 7.87 -14.05
C GLU A 147 -8.78 6.97 -14.61
N GLU A 148 -7.77 6.64 -13.80
CA GLU A 148 -6.73 5.68 -14.19
C GLU A 148 -7.31 4.29 -14.45
N ASN A 149 -8.24 3.81 -13.60
CA ASN A 149 -8.91 2.52 -13.80
C ASN A 149 -9.69 2.49 -15.12
N LYS A 150 -10.43 3.57 -15.42
CA LYS A 150 -11.18 3.71 -16.67
C LYS A 150 -10.27 3.59 -17.89
N LYS A 151 -9.17 4.35 -17.92
CA LYS A 151 -8.18 4.30 -19.02
C LYS A 151 -7.57 2.93 -19.20
N LEU A 152 -7.23 2.24 -18.10
CA LEU A 152 -6.69 0.88 -18.18
C LEU A 152 -7.72 -0.14 -18.68
N LYS A 153 -9.00 0.00 -18.29
CA LYS A 153 -10.08 -0.85 -18.83
C LYS A 153 -10.27 -0.63 -20.34
N GLU A 154 -10.26 0.62 -20.80
CA GLU A 154 -10.31 0.95 -22.23
C GLU A 154 -9.12 0.36 -22.98
N HIS A 155 -7.91 0.50 -22.44
CA HIS A 155 -6.70 -0.09 -23.02
C HIS A 155 -6.77 -1.62 -23.09
N LEU A 156 -7.28 -2.27 -22.02
CA LEU A 156 -7.46 -3.71 -21.98
C LEU A 156 -8.43 -4.19 -23.05
N LEU A 157 -9.50 -3.45 -23.32
CA LEU A 157 -10.45 -3.75 -24.39
C LEU A 157 -9.78 -3.65 -25.79
N LEU A 158 -8.93 -2.64 -26.01
CA LEU A 158 -8.17 -2.50 -27.25
C LEU A 158 -7.19 -3.66 -27.46
N LEU A 159 -6.45 -4.03 -26.41
CA LEU A 159 -5.54 -5.19 -26.46
C LEU A 159 -6.31 -6.49 -26.69
N GLN A 160 -7.49 -6.66 -26.11
CA GLN A 160 -8.34 -7.81 -26.37
C GLN A 160 -8.77 -7.90 -27.85
N LYS A 161 -9.19 -6.79 -28.46
CA LYS A 161 -9.54 -6.74 -29.89
C LYS A 161 -8.36 -7.13 -30.77
N LYS A 162 -7.20 -6.51 -30.54
CA LYS A 162 -5.98 -6.80 -31.29
C LYS A 162 -5.51 -8.25 -31.11
N ASN A 163 -5.69 -8.84 -29.92
CA ASN A 163 -5.38 -10.25 -29.68
C ASN A 163 -6.29 -11.19 -30.50
N ILE A 164 -7.57 -10.85 -30.66
CA ILE A 164 -8.52 -11.63 -31.46
C ILE A 164 -8.13 -11.56 -32.94
N GLU A 165 -7.79 -10.38 -33.44
CA GLU A 165 -7.32 -10.15 -34.82
C GLU A 165 -6.03 -10.93 -35.11
N LEU A 166 -5.01 -10.83 -34.24
CA LEU A 166 -3.77 -11.59 -34.42
C LEU A 166 -4.00 -13.10 -34.34
N SER A 167 -4.92 -13.55 -33.49
CA SER A 167 -5.25 -14.98 -33.39
C SER A 167 -5.91 -15.49 -34.68
N SER A 168 -6.77 -14.68 -35.32
CA SER A 168 -7.40 -15.06 -36.58
C SER A 168 -6.40 -15.09 -37.74
N GLU A 169 -5.46 -14.13 -37.80
CA GLU A 169 -4.36 -14.12 -38.76
C GLU A 169 -3.48 -15.38 -38.63
N LEU A 170 -3.08 -15.74 -37.40
CA LEU A 170 -2.27 -16.94 -37.15
C LEU A 170 -2.97 -18.22 -37.59
N ILE A 171 -4.28 -18.34 -37.32
CA ILE A 171 -5.09 -19.47 -37.83
C ILE A 171 -5.06 -19.51 -39.37
N GLY A 172 -5.13 -18.36 -40.03
CA GLY A 172 -5.01 -18.23 -41.48
C GLY A 172 -3.67 -18.77 -42.00
N TYR A 173 -2.56 -18.34 -41.41
CA TYR A 173 -1.23 -18.82 -41.77
C TYR A 173 -1.06 -20.33 -41.54
N THR A 174 -1.57 -20.88 -40.44
CA THR A 174 -1.51 -22.33 -40.17
C THR A 174 -2.28 -23.13 -41.22
N LYS A 175 -3.45 -22.63 -41.68
CA LYS A 175 -4.21 -23.27 -42.75
C LYS A 175 -3.43 -23.30 -44.07
N VAL A 176 -2.78 -22.20 -44.44
CA VAL A 176 -1.94 -22.12 -45.64
C VAL A 176 -0.76 -23.08 -45.56
N GLN A 177 -0.08 -23.15 -44.40
CA GLN A 177 1.02 -24.09 -44.19
C GLN A 177 0.58 -25.55 -44.34
N ASN A 178 -0.56 -25.93 -43.74
CA ASN A 178 -1.09 -27.29 -43.84
C ASN A 178 -1.47 -27.66 -45.27
N ASN A 179 -2.08 -26.73 -46.02
CA ASN A 179 -2.41 -26.93 -47.43
C ASN A 179 -1.16 -27.10 -48.29
N ALA A 180 -0.16 -26.22 -48.15
CA ALA A 180 1.10 -26.31 -48.88
C ALA A 180 1.84 -27.63 -48.59
N THR A 181 1.87 -28.05 -47.32
CA THR A 181 2.47 -29.32 -46.90
C THR A 181 1.76 -30.52 -47.53
N SER A 182 0.43 -30.46 -47.62
CA SER A 182 -0.38 -31.52 -48.23
C SER A 182 -0.14 -31.59 -49.74
N GLN A 183 -0.13 -30.45 -50.43
CA GLN A 183 0.16 -30.36 -51.87
C GLN A 183 1.55 -30.89 -52.22
N VAL A 184 2.59 -30.53 -51.46
CA VAL A 184 3.95 -31.06 -51.66
C VAL A 184 3.98 -32.57 -51.48
N LYS A 185 3.29 -33.10 -50.46
CA LYS A 185 3.20 -34.55 -50.21
C LYS A 185 2.49 -35.28 -51.34
N ASP A 186 1.41 -34.73 -51.88
CA ASP A 186 0.68 -35.35 -52.99
C ASP A 186 1.47 -35.30 -54.30
N LEU A 187 2.12 -34.17 -54.61
CA LEU A 187 3.04 -34.04 -55.76
C LEU A 187 4.21 -35.02 -55.67
N SER A 188 4.71 -35.33 -54.47
CA SER A 188 5.79 -36.29 -54.28
C SER A 188 5.39 -37.75 -54.53
N LYS A 189 4.08 -38.07 -54.47
CA LYS A 189 3.56 -39.44 -54.63
C LYS A 189 3.14 -39.75 -56.06
N THR A 190 2.75 -38.75 -56.84
CA THR A 190 2.13 -38.94 -58.16
C THR A 190 3.13 -39.11 -59.30
N LEU A 191 4.44 -39.05 -59.04
CA LEU A 191 5.47 -39.12 -60.09
C LEU A 191 6.15 -40.49 -60.15
N PRO A 192 6.04 -41.23 -61.27
CA PRO A 192 6.88 -42.39 -61.52
C PRO A 192 8.32 -41.93 -61.75
N ILE A 193 9.26 -42.51 -61.01
CA ILE A 193 10.70 -42.32 -61.17
C ILE A 193 11.14 -42.92 -62.52
N LYS A 194 10.84 -42.27 -63.65
CA LYS A 194 11.42 -42.51 -64.97
C LYS A 194 11.56 -41.19 -65.75
N SER A 195 12.61 -40.46 -65.35
CA SER A 195 13.48 -39.56 -66.13
C SER A 195 12.96 -38.99 -67.46
N TYR A 196 12.64 -37.69 -67.44
CA TYR A 196 12.84 -36.80 -68.59
C TYR A 196 13.47 -35.50 -68.06
N PRO A 197 14.67 -35.08 -68.55
CA PRO A 197 15.43 -33.97 -67.97
C PRO A 197 14.66 -32.63 -67.89
N ILE A 198 13.75 -32.39 -68.85
CA ILE A 198 12.95 -31.17 -68.92
C ILE A 198 11.80 -31.19 -67.90
N ALA A 199 11.17 -32.35 -67.69
CA ALA A 199 10.11 -32.51 -66.69
C ALA A 199 10.68 -32.36 -65.26
N ASP A 200 11.90 -32.86 -65.04
CA ASP A 200 12.62 -32.70 -63.77
C ASP A 200 12.96 -31.23 -63.48
N TYR A 201 13.30 -30.43 -64.51
CA TYR A 201 13.57 -28.99 -64.36
C TYR A 201 12.32 -28.17 -64.00
N TRP A 202 11.21 -28.36 -64.73
CA TRP A 202 9.96 -27.66 -64.41
C TRP A 202 9.42 -28.04 -63.03
N LEU A 203 9.54 -29.31 -62.67
CA LEU A 203 9.17 -29.78 -61.34
C LEU A 203 10.05 -29.17 -60.25
N ALA A 204 11.37 -29.14 -60.47
CA ALA A 204 12.30 -28.48 -59.55
C ALA A 204 11.97 -27.00 -59.36
N GLU A 205 11.57 -26.30 -60.43
CA GLU A 205 11.20 -24.88 -60.37
C GLU A 205 9.87 -24.63 -59.64
N VAL A 206 8.87 -25.50 -59.85
CA VAL A 206 7.60 -25.47 -59.10
C VAL A 206 7.85 -25.74 -57.61
N ILE A 207 8.65 -26.77 -57.28
CA ILE A 207 9.03 -27.07 -55.89
C ILE A 207 9.80 -25.91 -55.27
N ARG A 208 10.72 -25.29 -56.02
CA ARG A 208 11.48 -24.12 -55.58
C ARG A 208 10.58 -22.94 -55.26
N THR A 209 9.59 -22.66 -56.12
CA THR A 209 8.64 -21.56 -55.94
C THR A 209 7.74 -21.80 -54.73
N LEU A 210 7.19 -23.01 -54.59
CA LEU A 210 6.39 -23.41 -53.42
C LEU A 210 7.19 -23.34 -52.11
N ARG A 211 8.47 -23.70 -52.12
CA ARG A 211 9.35 -23.53 -50.95
C ARG A 211 9.54 -22.07 -50.59
N LEU A 212 9.75 -21.20 -51.57
CA LEU A 212 9.93 -19.76 -51.35
C LEU A 212 8.65 -19.13 -50.76
N GLU A 213 7.49 -19.48 -51.30
CA GLU A 213 6.20 -19.04 -50.77
C GLU A 213 5.97 -19.55 -49.34
N TYR A 214 6.31 -20.82 -49.08
CA TYR A 214 6.24 -21.41 -47.74
C TYR A 214 7.17 -20.69 -46.75
N GLU A 215 8.42 -20.39 -47.13
CA GLU A 215 9.36 -19.65 -46.30
C GLU A 215 8.86 -18.24 -45.97
N ILE A 216 8.27 -17.53 -46.94
CA ILE A 216 7.65 -16.22 -46.73
C ILE A 216 6.51 -16.33 -45.71
N VAL A 217 5.66 -17.35 -45.83
CA VAL A 217 4.55 -17.60 -44.90
C VAL A 217 5.05 -17.94 -43.50
N VAL A 218 6.07 -18.79 -43.37
CA VAL A 218 6.71 -19.14 -42.08
C VAL A 218 7.30 -17.90 -41.42
N LYS A 219 7.99 -17.04 -42.19
CA LYS A 219 8.56 -15.80 -41.68
C LYS A 219 7.48 -14.86 -41.13
N LYS A 220 6.41 -14.63 -41.90
CA LYS A 220 5.26 -13.81 -41.46
C LYS A 220 4.56 -14.41 -40.24
N PHE A 221 4.39 -15.73 -40.19
CA PHE A 221 3.85 -16.42 -39.03
C PHE A 221 4.71 -16.19 -37.79
N HIS A 222 6.04 -16.29 -37.92
CA HIS A 222 6.95 -16.06 -36.80
C HIS A 222 6.89 -14.61 -36.28
N GLU A 223 6.89 -13.63 -37.18
CA GLU A 223 6.73 -12.20 -36.85
C GLU A 223 5.41 -11.95 -36.08
N LYS A 224 4.30 -12.49 -36.58
CA LYS A 224 2.98 -12.36 -35.94
C LYS A 224 2.88 -13.13 -34.63
N SER A 225 3.56 -14.27 -34.51
CA SER A 225 3.65 -15.03 -33.25
C SER A 225 4.44 -14.26 -32.19
N GLN A 226 5.50 -13.56 -32.58
CA GLN A 226 6.24 -12.67 -31.68
C GLN A 226 5.36 -11.50 -31.24
N GLU A 227 4.64 -10.86 -32.16
CA GLU A 227 3.68 -9.79 -31.84
C GLU A 227 2.57 -10.26 -30.89
N ALA A 228 2.05 -11.48 -31.07
CA ALA A 228 1.07 -12.05 -30.16
C ALA A 228 1.66 -12.29 -28.76
N SER A 229 2.94 -12.69 -28.67
CA SER A 229 3.61 -12.90 -27.39
C SER A 229 3.84 -11.60 -26.61
N THR A 230 4.24 -10.52 -27.29
CA THR A 230 4.43 -9.20 -26.68
C THR A 230 3.11 -8.65 -26.21
N LEU A 231 2.06 -8.78 -27.01
CA LEU A 231 0.72 -8.32 -26.67
C LEU A 231 0.11 -9.07 -25.47
N ARG A 232 0.35 -10.38 -25.34
CA ARG A 232 -0.06 -11.14 -24.15
C ARG A 232 0.64 -10.64 -22.88
N ARG A 233 1.93 -10.32 -22.98
CA ARG A 233 2.70 -9.76 -21.86
C ARG A 233 2.15 -8.39 -21.46
N GLU A 234 1.89 -7.52 -22.43
CA GLU A 234 1.32 -6.19 -22.19
C GLU A 234 -0.07 -6.30 -21.52
N LYS A 235 -0.93 -7.19 -22.02
CA LYS A 235 -2.24 -7.46 -21.41
C LYS A 235 -2.11 -7.91 -19.96
N ALA A 236 -1.18 -8.81 -19.64
CA ALA A 236 -0.95 -9.29 -18.28
C ALA A 236 -0.49 -8.15 -17.34
N GLU A 237 0.34 -7.24 -17.86
CA GLU A 237 0.78 -6.06 -17.11
C GLU A 237 -0.38 -5.11 -16.82
N VAL A 238 -1.22 -4.83 -17.81
CA VAL A 238 -2.42 -3.97 -17.64
C VAL A 238 -3.39 -4.59 -16.62
N ILE A 239 -3.61 -5.91 -16.65
CA ILE A 239 -4.43 -6.62 -15.66
C ILE A 239 -3.86 -6.42 -14.25
N THR A 240 -2.55 -6.61 -14.09
CA THR A 240 -1.87 -6.45 -12.79
C THR A 240 -2.03 -5.01 -12.27
N ARG A 241 -1.89 -4.00 -13.14
CA ARG A 241 -2.11 -2.59 -12.77
C ARG A 241 -3.56 -2.33 -12.36
N CYS A 242 -4.54 -2.87 -13.08
CA CYS A 242 -5.95 -2.79 -12.70
C CYS A 242 -6.21 -3.37 -11.30
N GLU A 243 -5.63 -4.53 -10.97
CA GLU A 243 -5.76 -5.14 -9.65
C GLU A 243 -5.14 -4.29 -8.54
N LEU A 244 -3.96 -3.71 -8.78
CA LEU A 244 -3.33 -2.79 -7.83
C LEU A 244 -4.17 -1.54 -7.57
N ILE A 245 -4.80 -0.97 -8.60
CA ILE A 245 -5.72 0.16 -8.44
C ILE A 245 -6.94 -0.24 -7.63
N LYS A 246 -7.53 -1.42 -7.88
CA LYS A 246 -8.64 -1.92 -7.05
C LYS A 246 -8.23 -2.03 -5.59
N GLN A 247 -7.06 -2.60 -5.29
CA GLN A 247 -6.56 -2.69 -3.91
C GLN A 247 -6.35 -1.31 -3.28
N ARG A 248 -5.89 -0.31 -4.05
CA ARG A 248 -5.75 1.07 -3.57
C ARG A 248 -7.11 1.71 -3.30
N LEU A 249 -8.07 1.55 -4.20
CA LEU A 249 -9.46 2.02 -4.01
C LEU A 249 -10.11 1.38 -2.78
N SER A 250 -9.88 0.08 -2.55
CA SER A 250 -10.35 -0.65 -1.36
C SER A 250 -9.94 0.06 -0.08
N LYS A 251 -8.64 0.36 0.01
CA LYS A 251 -8.04 1.01 1.17
C LYS A 251 -8.53 2.44 1.34
N THR A 252 -8.66 3.19 0.25
CA THR A 252 -9.11 4.58 0.28
C THR A 252 -10.58 4.72 0.69
N LEU A 253 -11.43 3.80 0.22
CA LEU A 253 -12.88 3.83 0.46
C LEU A 253 -13.30 3.00 1.68
N ALA A 254 -12.39 2.21 2.26
CA ALA A 254 -12.69 1.22 3.28
C ALA A 254 -13.77 0.20 2.86
N ILE A 255 -13.79 -0.17 1.58
CA ILE A 255 -14.71 -1.15 0.98
C ILE A 255 -13.92 -2.42 0.64
N PRO A 256 -14.44 -3.64 0.86
CA PRO A 256 -13.77 -4.88 0.45
C PRO A 256 -13.43 -4.89 -1.05
N THR A 257 -12.25 -5.40 -1.41
CA THR A 257 -11.80 -5.43 -2.83
C THR A 257 -12.80 -6.11 -3.77
N ALA A 258 -13.55 -7.10 -3.27
CA ALA A 258 -14.57 -7.83 -4.03
C ALA A 258 -15.76 -6.95 -4.47
N ASP A 259 -16.06 -5.88 -3.72
CA ASP A 259 -17.23 -5.02 -3.97
C ASP A 259 -16.89 -3.78 -4.80
N ILE A 260 -15.60 -3.56 -5.09
CA ILE A 260 -15.13 -2.35 -5.80
C ILE A 260 -15.63 -2.29 -7.23
N GLU A 261 -15.74 -3.43 -7.91
CA GLU A 261 -16.26 -3.45 -9.27
C GLU A 261 -17.71 -2.95 -9.32
N ARG A 262 -18.56 -3.46 -8.42
CA ARG A 262 -19.94 -3.00 -8.28
C ARG A 262 -20.02 -1.52 -7.92
N TYR A 263 -19.14 -1.07 -7.01
CA TYR A 263 -19.09 0.34 -6.62
C TYR A 263 -18.69 1.26 -7.79
N ILE A 264 -17.67 0.89 -8.56
CA ILE A 264 -17.26 1.65 -9.76
C ILE A 264 -18.42 1.70 -10.76
N GLU A 265 -19.10 0.57 -10.98
CA GLU A 265 -20.25 0.49 -11.89
C GLU A 265 -21.41 1.38 -11.43
N SER A 266 -21.75 1.36 -10.14
CA SER A 266 -22.82 2.22 -9.60
C SER A 266 -22.51 3.72 -9.70
N GLU A 267 -21.25 4.11 -9.48
CA GLU A 267 -20.84 5.52 -9.59
C GLU A 267 -20.81 6.01 -11.04
N CYS A 268 -20.50 5.13 -12.00
CA CYS A 268 -20.61 5.47 -13.42
C CYS A 268 -22.06 5.66 -13.88
N ILE A 269 -23.01 4.90 -13.33
CA ILE A 269 -24.44 5.03 -13.65
C ILE A 269 -25.01 6.32 -13.04
N GLY A 270 -24.58 6.70 -11.83
CA GLY A 270 -25.03 7.92 -11.14
C GLY A 270 -24.62 9.25 -11.80
N ILE A 271 -23.69 9.26 -12.75
CA ILE A 271 -23.28 10.45 -13.52
C ILE A 271 -24.12 10.60 -14.82
N SER A 272 -24.97 9.61 -15.14
CA SER A 272 -25.76 9.56 -16.37
C SER A 272 -27.24 9.96 -16.20
N GLY A 273 -27.63 10.46 -15.02
CA GLY A 273 -29.01 10.84 -14.66
C GLY A 273 -29.18 12.34 -14.51
#